data_AF-A0A5D0X7A4-F1
#
_entry.id   AF-A0A5D0X7A4-F1
#
_cell.length_a   1.000
_cell.length_b   1.000
_cell.length_c   1.000
_cell.angle_alpha   90.00
_cell.angle_beta   90.00
_cell.angle_gamma   90.00
#
_symmetry.space_group_name_H-M   'P 1'
#
loop_
_entity.id
_entity.type
_entity.pdbx_description
1 polymer ?
#
loop_
_entity_poly.entity_id
_entity_poly.type
_entity_poly.pdbx_seq_one_letter_code
_entity_poly.pdbx_strand_id
1 'polypeptide(L)'
;MKSFSSKGHGADGGEPTGLEHDAEVLFRIQARRNRLVGEWAAARMGLSEAETEAYAKAVVQADFEEAGDEDVIRKLLGDITAAGIDTTEGEVRAALEAKQVEARRAFLGTA
;
A
#
# COMPACT_ATOMS: atom_id res chain seq x y z
N MET A 1 -27.85 47.54 -35.99
CA MET A 1 -26.63 47.61 -35.15
C MET A 1 -26.82 46.70 -33.94
N LYS A 2 -25.87 45.76 -33.77
CA LYS A 2 -25.47 45.05 -32.54
C LYS A 2 -26.33 43.88 -32.06
N SER A 3 -25.84 42.72 -32.48
CA SER A 3 -26.14 41.34 -32.09
C SER A 3 -25.89 41.02 -30.62
N PHE A 4 -26.68 40.07 -30.12
CA PHE A 4 -26.33 38.87 -29.33
C PHE A 4 -25.39 38.92 -28.11
N SER A 5 -25.84 38.16 -27.12
CA SER A 5 -25.07 37.32 -26.18
C SER A 5 -24.54 38.00 -24.92
N SER A 6 -25.26 37.79 -23.81
CA SER A 6 -24.67 37.88 -22.48
C SER A 6 -23.99 36.55 -22.15
N LYS A 7 -22.74 36.67 -21.69
CA LYS A 7 -21.72 35.65 -21.52
C LYS A 7 -21.59 35.30 -20.04
N GLY A 8 -21.31 34.02 -19.77
CA GLY A 8 -20.52 33.54 -18.62
C GLY A 8 -21.34 33.25 -17.37
N HIS A 9 -21.03 32.28 -16.53
CA HIS A 9 -19.87 31.40 -16.38
C HIS A 9 -20.45 30.01 -16.06
N GLY A 10 -20.06 28.94 -16.74
CA GLY A 10 -18.77 28.32 -16.46
C GLY A 10 -18.92 27.58 -15.13
N ALA A 11 -19.44 26.36 -15.17
CA ALA A 11 -19.45 25.47 -14.03
C ALA A 11 -17.99 25.21 -13.67
N ASP A 12 -17.54 25.80 -12.56
CA ASP A 12 -16.28 25.43 -11.93
C ASP A 12 -16.49 24.08 -11.26
N GLY A 13 -16.46 23.02 -12.07
CA GLY A 13 -16.11 21.70 -11.60
C GLY A 13 -14.63 21.77 -11.28
N GLY A 14 -14.29 22.27 -10.09
CA GLY A 14 -12.92 22.32 -9.61
C GLY A 14 -12.29 20.94 -9.80
N GLU A 15 -11.29 20.86 -10.67
CA GLU A 15 -10.49 19.67 -10.83
C GLU A 15 -9.95 19.32 -9.44
N PRO A 16 -10.15 18.09 -8.92
CA PRO A 16 -9.58 17.70 -7.65
C PRO A 16 -8.07 17.93 -7.75
N THR A 17 -7.58 18.79 -6.86
CA THR A 17 -6.19 19.23 -6.87
C THR A 17 -5.30 17.99 -6.82
N GLY A 18 -4.21 17.96 -7.61
CA GLY A 18 -3.38 16.75 -7.80
C GLY A 18 -2.95 16.00 -6.53
N LEU A 19 -2.98 16.68 -5.37
CA LEU A 19 -2.72 16.12 -4.05
C LEU A 19 -3.70 14.99 -3.64
N GLU A 20 -4.98 15.08 -4.00
CA GLU A 20 -5.98 14.06 -3.67
C GLU A 20 -5.77 12.79 -4.50
N HIS A 21 -5.44 12.98 -5.78
CA HIS A 21 -5.03 11.89 -6.67
C HIS A 21 -3.72 11.25 -6.21
N ASP A 22 -2.75 12.06 -5.78
CA ASP A 22 -1.47 11.56 -5.26
C ASP A 22 -1.68 10.76 -3.96
N ALA A 23 -2.55 11.22 -3.05
CA ALA A 23 -2.86 10.53 -1.80
C ALA A 23 -3.57 9.19 -2.02
N GLU A 24 -4.56 9.13 -2.93
CA GLU A 24 -5.25 7.88 -3.27
C GLU A 24 -4.28 6.87 -3.88
N VAL A 25 -3.41 7.30 -4.81
CA VAL A 25 -2.41 6.44 -5.44
C VAL A 25 -1.41 5.92 -4.40
N LEU A 26 -0.92 6.78 -3.51
CA LEU A 26 -0.01 6.38 -2.43
C LEU A 26 -0.67 5.40 -1.46
N PHE A 27 -1.95 5.58 -1.14
CA PHE A 27 -2.71 4.64 -0.30
C PHE A 27 -2.81 3.26 -0.96
N ARG A 28 -3.14 3.22 -2.27
CA ARG A 28 -3.22 1.97 -3.03
C ARG A 28 -1.86 1.26 -3.14
N ILE A 29 -0.79 2.03 -3.31
CA ILE A 29 0.59 1.51 -3.33
C ILE A 29 0.94 0.90 -1.96
N GLN A 30 0.65 1.59 -0.85
CA GLN A 30 0.92 1.09 0.50
C GLN A 30 0.13 -0.20 0.80
N ALA A 31 -1.17 -0.22 0.51
CA ALA A 31 -1.98 -1.43 0.66
C ALA A 31 -1.42 -2.60 -0.18
N ARG A 32 -0.96 -2.34 -1.40
CA ARG A 32 -0.33 -3.36 -2.26
C ARG A 32 1.01 -3.83 -1.69
N ARG A 33 1.88 -2.93 -1.22
CA ARG A 33 3.15 -3.25 -0.55
C ARG A 33 2.89 -4.15 0.66
N ASN A 34 1.95 -3.78 1.52
CA ASN A 34 1.64 -4.49 2.76
C ASN A 34 1.11 -5.90 2.48
N ARG A 35 0.29 -6.03 1.43
CA ARG A 35 -0.13 -7.35 0.95
C ARG A 35 1.07 -8.19 0.48
N LEU A 36 1.95 -7.64 -0.36
CA LEU A 36 3.10 -8.36 -0.91
C LEU A 36 4.10 -8.78 0.16
N VAL A 37 4.34 -7.95 1.18
CA VAL A 37 5.24 -8.31 2.28
C VAL A 37 4.61 -9.35 3.21
N GLY A 38 3.27 -9.32 3.38
CA GLY A 38 2.53 -10.39 4.06
C GLY A 38 2.67 -11.72 3.33
N GLU A 39 2.55 -11.74 2.00
CA GLU A 39 2.77 -12.94 1.17
C GLU A 39 4.22 -13.46 1.30
N TRP A 40 5.22 -12.57 1.36
CA TRP A 40 6.62 -12.93 1.60
C TRP A 40 6.82 -13.60 2.98
N ALA A 41 6.26 -13.03 4.03
CA ALA A 41 6.39 -13.58 5.38
C ALA A 41 5.64 -14.91 5.52
N ALA A 42 4.43 -15.01 4.95
CA ALA A 42 3.67 -16.25 4.90
C ALA A 42 4.42 -17.39 4.20
N ALA A 43 5.10 -17.08 3.08
CA ALA A 43 5.94 -18.04 2.38
C ALA A 43 7.13 -18.52 3.24
N ARG A 44 7.77 -17.61 4.01
CA ARG A 44 8.82 -17.99 4.98
C ARG A 44 8.27 -18.94 6.04
N MET A 45 7.10 -18.63 6.57
CA MET A 45 6.41 -19.43 7.60
C MET A 45 5.81 -20.75 7.08
N GLY A 46 5.86 -21.01 5.77
CA GLY A 46 5.32 -22.23 5.18
C GLY A 46 3.80 -22.33 5.25
N LEU A 47 3.09 -21.19 5.27
CA LEU A 47 1.63 -21.14 5.30
C LEU A 47 1.04 -21.68 3.98
N SER A 48 -0.14 -22.30 4.07
CA SER A 48 -0.91 -22.68 2.88
C SER A 48 -1.37 -21.45 2.10
N GLU A 49 -1.90 -21.65 0.89
CA GLU A 49 -2.42 -20.55 0.07
C GLU A 49 -3.55 -19.78 0.78
N ALA A 50 -4.48 -20.49 1.41
CA ALA A 50 -5.59 -19.88 2.15
C ALA A 50 -5.12 -19.10 3.38
N GLU A 51 -4.15 -19.65 4.12
CA GLU A 51 -3.53 -18.97 5.27
C GLU A 51 -2.71 -17.76 4.82
N THR A 52 -2.02 -17.85 3.68
CA THR A 52 -1.26 -16.74 3.08
C THR A 52 -2.19 -15.59 2.70
N GLU A 53 -3.33 -15.88 2.09
CA GLU A 53 -4.31 -14.85 1.73
C GLU A 53 -4.87 -14.15 2.99
N ALA A 54 -5.22 -14.93 4.02
CA ALA A 54 -5.70 -14.39 5.29
C ALA A 54 -4.63 -13.56 6.00
N TYR A 55 -3.39 -14.05 6.02
CA TYR A 55 -2.25 -13.37 6.64
C TYR A 55 -1.92 -12.06 5.94
N ALA A 56 -1.88 -12.05 4.60
CA ALA A 56 -1.63 -10.84 3.84
C ALA A 56 -2.71 -9.76 4.07
N LYS A 57 -3.98 -10.15 4.23
CA LYS A 57 -5.06 -9.24 4.63
C LYS A 57 -4.85 -8.67 6.03
N ALA A 58 -4.46 -9.50 6.99
CA ALA A 58 -4.18 -9.06 8.36
C ALA A 58 -2.99 -8.07 8.42
N VAL A 59 -1.97 -8.26 7.58
CA VAL A 59 -0.84 -7.32 7.47
C VAL A 59 -1.28 -5.97 6.89
N VAL A 60 -2.17 -5.96 5.90
CA VAL A 60 -2.76 -4.70 5.40
C VAL A 60 -3.56 -4.00 6.50
N GLN A 61 -4.28 -4.73 7.35
CA GLN A 61 -5.06 -4.16 8.45
C GLN A 61 -4.20 -3.55 9.55
N ALA A 62 -3.03 -4.15 9.87
CA ALA A 62 -2.13 -3.65 10.90
C ALA A 62 -1.53 -2.26 10.57
N ASP A 63 -1.42 -1.91 9.29
CA ASP A 63 -0.93 -0.60 8.82
C ASP A 63 -1.83 0.58 9.21
N PHE A 64 -3.08 0.33 9.61
CA PHE A 64 -4.04 1.38 9.96
C PHE A 64 -3.96 1.81 11.45
N GLU A 65 -3.21 1.10 12.29
CA GLU A 65 -3.18 1.35 13.73
C GLU A 65 -2.31 2.56 14.11
N GLU A 66 -1.21 2.80 13.39
CA GLU A 66 -0.29 3.90 13.64
C GLU A 66 0.30 4.45 12.33
N ALA A 67 0.75 5.70 12.32
CA ALA A 67 1.29 6.30 11.10
C ALA A 67 2.69 5.74 10.80
N GLY A 68 2.85 5.14 9.63
CA GLY A 68 4.11 4.58 9.15
C GLY A 68 4.14 3.05 9.20
N ASP A 69 5.33 2.48 9.08
CA ASP A 69 5.49 1.05 8.82
C ASP A 69 5.73 0.20 10.09
N GLU A 70 5.74 0.82 11.27
CA GLU A 70 6.26 0.19 12.49
C GLU A 70 5.34 -0.92 13.04
N ASP A 71 4.01 -0.81 12.92
CA ASP A 71 3.09 -1.92 13.28
C ASP A 71 3.25 -3.11 12.35
N VAL A 72 3.40 -2.85 11.05
CA VAL A 72 3.68 -3.89 10.06
C VAL A 72 5.01 -4.58 10.38
N ILE A 73 6.06 -3.81 10.68
CA ILE A 73 7.38 -4.35 11.04
C ILE A 73 7.29 -5.21 12.32
N ARG A 74 6.68 -4.68 13.40
CA ARG A 74 6.52 -5.41 14.67
C ARG A 74 5.72 -6.69 14.48
N LYS A 75 4.64 -6.64 13.71
CA LYS A 75 3.82 -7.81 13.39
C LYS A 75 4.62 -8.88 12.66
N LEU A 76 5.26 -8.53 11.55
CA LEU A 76 6.03 -9.48 10.73
C LEU A 76 7.19 -10.09 11.52
N LEU A 77 7.93 -9.26 12.25
CA LEU A 77 9.02 -9.72 13.12
C LEU A 77 8.49 -10.70 14.19
N GLY A 78 7.40 -10.36 14.85
CA GLY A 78 6.77 -11.21 15.87
C GLY A 78 6.27 -12.54 15.32
N ASP A 79 5.57 -12.52 14.20
CA ASP A 79 4.97 -13.73 13.62
C ASP A 79 6.03 -14.68 13.05
N ILE A 80 7.04 -14.15 12.33
CA ILE A 80 8.13 -14.96 11.75
C ILE A 80 8.97 -15.60 12.88
N THR A 81 9.30 -14.84 13.93
CA THR A 81 10.03 -15.37 15.09
C THR A 81 9.20 -16.38 15.87
N ALA A 82 7.89 -16.16 16.04
CA ALA A 82 6.98 -17.12 16.67
C ALA A 82 6.83 -18.43 15.87
N ALA A 83 7.01 -18.38 14.55
CA ALA A 83 7.10 -19.56 13.68
C ALA A 83 8.45 -20.30 13.78
N GLY A 84 9.38 -19.84 14.63
CA GLY A 84 10.70 -20.46 14.83
C GLY A 84 11.70 -20.16 13.71
N ILE A 85 11.46 -19.11 12.93
CA ILE A 85 12.33 -18.69 11.83
C ILE A 85 13.16 -17.51 12.29
N ASP A 86 14.48 -17.63 12.17
CA ASP A 86 15.39 -16.50 12.38
C ASP A 86 15.08 -15.37 11.38
N THR A 87 14.87 -14.18 11.92
CA THR A 87 14.73 -12.95 11.14
C THR A 87 15.13 -11.76 12.00
N THR A 88 15.51 -10.68 11.35
CA THR A 88 15.84 -9.40 11.99
C THR A 88 14.91 -8.29 11.52
N GLU A 89 14.81 -7.20 12.29
CA GLU A 89 14.07 -6.01 11.86
C GLU A 89 14.62 -5.46 10.52
N GLY A 90 15.95 -5.50 10.34
CA GLY A 90 16.61 -5.06 9.11
C GLY A 90 16.17 -5.86 7.87
N GLU A 91 15.99 -7.18 8.00
CA GLU A 91 15.44 -8.01 6.92
C GLU A 91 13.99 -7.66 6.60
N VAL A 92 13.17 -7.40 7.62
CA VAL A 92 11.77 -7.01 7.43
C VAL A 92 11.68 -5.64 6.74
N ARG A 93 12.49 -4.65 7.15
CA ARG A 93 12.57 -3.35 6.48
C ARG A 93 13.04 -3.47 5.04
N ALA A 94 14.06 -4.29 4.77
CA ALA A 94 14.54 -4.53 3.41
C ALA A 94 13.45 -5.20 2.54
N ALA A 95 12.67 -6.13 3.09
CA ALA A 95 11.54 -6.74 2.40
C ALA A 95 10.45 -5.70 2.08
N LEU A 96 10.10 -4.82 3.03
CA LEU A 96 9.18 -3.71 2.81
C LEU A 96 9.65 -2.78 1.68
N GLU A 97 10.92 -2.37 1.67
CA GLU A 97 11.49 -1.53 0.62
C GLU A 97 11.45 -2.21 -0.76
N ALA A 98 11.80 -3.50 -0.82
CA ALA A 98 11.71 -4.27 -2.06
C ALA A 98 10.26 -4.33 -2.58
N LYS A 99 9.30 -4.64 -1.69
CA LYS A 99 7.87 -4.70 -2.06
C LYS A 99 7.29 -3.34 -2.38
N GLN A 100 7.85 -2.26 -1.85
CA GLN A 100 7.47 -0.89 -2.19
C GLN A 100 7.82 -0.58 -3.66
N VAL A 101 8.99 -1.01 -4.14
CA VAL A 101 9.37 -0.85 -5.56
C VAL A 101 8.45 -1.66 -6.47
N GLU A 102 8.15 -2.91 -6.11
CA GLU A 102 7.23 -3.77 -6.86
C GLU A 102 5.81 -3.19 -6.91
N ALA A 103 5.29 -2.72 -5.76
CA ALA A 103 3.99 -2.08 -5.68
C ALA A 103 3.93 -0.85 -6.57
N ARG A 104 4.90 0.08 -6.48
CA ARG A 104 4.96 1.29 -7.30
C ARG A 104 4.97 0.98 -8.80
N ARG A 105 5.76 -0.01 -9.24
CA ARG A 105 5.82 -0.42 -10.65
C ARG A 105 4.48 -0.91 -11.18
N ALA A 106 3.70 -1.61 -10.36
CA ALA A 106 2.37 -2.10 -10.75
C ALA A 106 1.37 -0.99 -11.05
N PHE A 107 1.56 0.21 -10.49
CA PHE A 107 0.70 1.37 -10.73
C PHE A 107 1.28 2.35 -11.76
N LEU A 108 2.61 2.50 -11.83
CA LEU A 108 3.29 3.40 -12.76
C LEU A 108 3.55 2.78 -14.14
N GLY A 109 3.55 1.44 -14.25
CA GLY A 109 3.75 0.71 -15.51
C GLY A 109 2.46 0.43 -16.29
N THR A 110 1.32 0.90 -15.80
CA THR A 110 -0.02 0.73 -16.41
C THR A 110 -0.66 2.04 -16.84
N ALA A 111 0.10 3.15 -16.79
CA ALA A 111 -0.35 4.48 -17.20
C ALA A 111 0.11 4.81 -18.63
#